data_AF-Q944B4-F1
#
_entry.id   AF-Q944B4-F1
#
_cell.length_a   1.000
_cell.length_b   1.000
_cell.length_c   1.000
_cell.angle_alpha   90.00
_cell.angle_beta   90.00
_cell.angle_gamma   90.00
#
_symmetry.space_group_name_H-M   'P 1'
#
loop_
_entity.id
_entity.type
_entity.pdbx_description
1 polymer ?
#
loop_
_entity_poly.entity_id
_entity_poly.type
_entity_poly.pdbx_seq_one_letter_code
_entity_poly.pdbx_strand_id
1 'polypeptide(L)'
;YHLFYQYNPKGAVWGNIVWAHSTSRDLINWFPHPPTIFPSQKSDVNGCWSGSATILPGEKPVILYTGIDPDKKQVQNIAYPKDLSDPYLKEWVKSDKNPLMAPDNVNNINASSFRDPTTAWQGPDNIWRMAIGSKINDLGFAILYKSKDFLKWVKAKRPLHAARHTGMWECPDF
;
A
#
# COMPACT_ATOMS: atom_id res chain seq x y z
N TYR A 1 -3.35 -6.17 -18.44
CA TYR A 1 -3.98 -5.71 -17.19
C TYR A 1 -3.60 -6.63 -16.03
N HIS A 2 -3.40 -6.08 -14.84
CA HIS A 2 -3.09 -6.85 -13.62
C HIS A 2 -4.14 -6.53 -12.56
N LEU A 3 -4.60 -7.55 -11.85
CA LEU A 3 -5.47 -7.41 -10.69
C LEU A 3 -4.82 -8.15 -9.52
N PHE A 4 -4.63 -7.43 -8.43
CA PHE A 4 -4.25 -7.99 -7.14
C PHE A 4 -5.43 -7.88 -6.18
N TYR A 5 -5.60 -8.86 -5.32
CA TYR A 5 -6.73 -8.89 -4.39
C TYR A 5 -6.38 -9.60 -3.09
N GLN A 6 -6.97 -9.13 -1.99
CA GLN A 6 -6.86 -9.79 -0.70
C GLN A 6 -7.47 -11.19 -0.78
N TYR A 7 -6.67 -12.19 -0.41
CA TYR A 7 -7.06 -13.60 -0.50
C TYR A 7 -6.64 -14.33 0.77
N ASN A 8 -7.52 -15.21 1.27
CA ASN A 8 -7.18 -16.16 2.33
C ASN A 8 -6.89 -17.52 1.68
N PRO A 9 -5.63 -17.99 1.65
CA PRO A 9 -5.27 -19.26 1.02
C PRO A 9 -5.84 -20.51 1.70
N LYS A 10 -6.46 -20.36 2.88
CA LYS A 10 -6.83 -21.47 3.77
C LYS A 10 -8.29 -21.46 4.23
N GLY A 11 -9.12 -20.54 3.75
CA GLY A 11 -10.52 -20.49 4.21
C GLY A 11 -11.39 -19.47 3.51
N ALA A 12 -12.70 -19.66 3.64
CA ALA A 12 -13.75 -18.80 3.10
C ALA A 12 -14.13 -17.63 4.04
N VAL A 13 -13.26 -17.29 4.99
CA VAL A 13 -13.44 -16.19 5.95
C VAL A 13 -12.22 -15.28 5.91
N TRP A 14 -12.33 -14.06 6.44
CA TRP A 14 -11.20 -13.14 6.51
C TRP A 14 -10.11 -13.66 7.47
N GLY A 15 -8.85 -13.65 7.01
CA GLY A 15 -7.69 -14.13 7.76
C GLY A 15 -6.55 -14.55 6.84
N ASN A 16 -5.31 -14.64 7.36
CA ASN A 16 -4.12 -15.04 6.58
C ASN A 16 -3.97 -14.28 5.24
N ILE A 17 -4.29 -12.98 5.24
CA ILE A 17 -4.43 -12.21 4.01
C ILE A 17 -3.09 -12.08 3.28
N VAL A 18 -3.12 -12.48 2.01
CA VAL A 18 -2.08 -12.27 1.00
C VAL A 18 -2.66 -11.53 -0.20
N TRP A 19 -1.80 -11.06 -1.10
CA TRP A 19 -2.20 -10.57 -2.42
C TRP A 19 -2.14 -11.71 -3.42
N ALA A 20 -3.30 -12.25 -3.78
CA ALA A 20 -3.44 -13.08 -4.96
C ALA A 20 -3.36 -12.20 -6.22
N HIS A 21 -3.09 -12.81 -7.37
CA HIS A 21 -2.77 -12.09 -8.60
C HIS A 21 -3.35 -12.77 -9.83
N SER A 22 -3.89 -11.98 -10.74
CA SER A 22 -4.36 -12.43 -12.04
C SER A 22 -4.09 -11.39 -13.11
N THR A 23 -3.92 -11.84 -14.36
CA THR A 23 -3.73 -10.95 -15.51
C THR A 23 -4.81 -11.16 -16.56
N SER A 24 -5.15 -10.09 -17.25
CA SER A 24 -6.13 -10.11 -18.33
C SER A 24 -5.66 -9.28 -19.52
N ARG A 25 -6.16 -9.64 -20.72
CA ARG A 25 -5.99 -8.85 -21.96
C ARG A 25 -7.20 -7.94 -22.25
N ASP A 26 -8.33 -8.17 -21.59
CA ASP A 26 -9.62 -7.52 -21.90
C ASP A 26 -10.40 -7.08 -20.65
N LEU A 27 -9.83 -7.24 -19.45
CA LEU A 27 -10.46 -7.02 -18.14
C LEU A 27 -11.64 -7.95 -17.82
N ILE A 28 -11.92 -8.94 -18.65
CA ILE A 28 -13.03 -9.90 -18.49
C ILE A 28 -12.51 -11.30 -18.23
N ASN A 29 -11.59 -11.78 -19.07
CA ASN A 29 -10.98 -13.10 -18.98
C ASN A 29 -9.69 -13.02 -18.17
N TRP A 30 -9.65 -13.70 -17.03
CA TRP A 30 -8.55 -13.61 -16.06
C TRP A 30 -7.77 -14.92 -15.98
N PHE A 31 -6.45 -14.81 -16.11
CA PHE A 31 -5.50 -15.91 -15.94
C PHE A 31 -4.87 -15.81 -14.54
N PRO A 32 -4.97 -16.87 -13.72
CA PRO A 32 -4.45 -16.86 -12.35
C PRO A 32 -2.93 -16.99 -12.32
N HIS A 33 -2.31 -16.38 -11.30
CA HIS A 33 -0.89 -16.51 -10.97
C HIS A 33 -0.73 -16.85 -9.48
N PRO A 34 0.46 -17.31 -9.05
CA PRO A 34 0.78 -17.44 -7.63
C PRO A 34 0.61 -16.12 -6.87
N PRO A 35 0.34 -16.16 -5.54
CA PRO A 35 0.32 -14.96 -4.72
C PRO A 35 1.64 -14.18 -4.80
N THR A 36 1.56 -12.86 -4.96
CA THR A 36 2.73 -12.01 -5.21
C THR A 36 3.28 -11.35 -3.96
N ILE A 37 2.40 -10.94 -3.04
CA ILE A 37 2.78 -10.31 -1.77
C ILE A 37 2.15 -11.12 -0.63
N PHE A 38 2.98 -11.76 0.17
CA PHE A 38 2.59 -12.59 1.32
C PHE A 38 3.57 -12.34 2.48
N PRO A 39 3.20 -12.60 3.75
CA PRO A 39 4.07 -12.34 4.90
C PRO A 39 5.46 -12.97 4.74
N SER A 40 6.51 -12.15 4.74
CA SER A 40 7.89 -12.60 4.55
C SER A 40 8.96 -11.65 5.11
N GLN A 41 8.58 -10.47 5.59
CA GLN A 41 9.46 -9.51 6.27
C GLN A 41 8.86 -9.12 7.63
N LYS A 42 9.69 -8.57 8.53
CA LYS A 42 9.18 -8.12 9.86
C LYS A 42 8.01 -7.15 9.73
N SER A 43 8.04 -6.24 8.76
CA SER A 43 7.04 -5.20 8.56
C SER A 43 5.69 -5.69 8.00
N ASP A 44 5.57 -6.98 7.68
CA ASP A 44 4.34 -7.58 7.16
C ASP A 44 4.07 -9.00 7.70
N VAL A 45 4.81 -9.41 8.73
CA VAL A 45 4.82 -10.78 9.26
C VAL A 45 3.43 -11.25 9.69
N ASN A 46 2.55 -10.32 10.08
CA ASN A 46 1.18 -10.58 10.53
C ASN A 46 0.12 -10.32 9.43
N GLY A 47 0.50 -9.94 8.22
CA GLY A 47 -0.42 -9.77 7.09
C GLY A 47 0.03 -8.74 6.05
N CYS A 48 -0.41 -8.94 4.81
CA CYS A 48 -0.22 -8.00 3.70
C CYS A 48 -1.58 -7.46 3.27
N TRP A 49 -1.96 -6.30 3.79
CA TRP A 49 -3.24 -5.63 3.55
C TRP A 49 -3.18 -4.77 2.28
N SER A 50 -4.27 -4.06 1.98
CA SER A 50 -4.48 -3.34 0.73
C SER A 50 -3.45 -2.26 0.45
N GLY A 51 -3.47 -1.77 -0.79
CA GLY A 51 -2.54 -0.81 -1.34
C GLY A 51 -2.77 -0.65 -2.84
N SER A 52 -1.87 0.09 -3.48
CA SER A 52 -2.03 0.51 -4.86
C SER A 52 -0.71 0.42 -5.64
N ALA A 53 -0.83 0.27 -6.96
CA ALA A 53 0.30 0.34 -7.86
C ALA A 53 0.51 1.78 -8.35
N THR A 54 1.77 2.19 -8.52
CA THR A 54 2.17 3.44 -9.18
C THR A 54 3.12 3.11 -10.32
N ILE A 55 2.94 3.73 -11.49
CA ILE A 55 3.88 3.60 -12.60
C ILE A 55 4.89 4.76 -12.52
N LEU A 56 6.14 4.45 -12.17
CA LEU A 56 7.22 5.42 -12.14
C LEU A 56 7.72 5.73 -13.57
N PRO A 57 8.45 6.86 -13.77
CA PRO A 57 9.09 7.17 -15.05
C PRO A 57 9.92 6.01 -15.61
N GLY A 58 9.78 5.78 -16.91
CA GLY A 58 10.40 4.64 -17.59
C GLY A 58 9.62 3.32 -17.44
N GLU A 59 8.30 3.39 -17.26
CA GLU A 59 7.38 2.23 -17.20
C GLU A 59 7.71 1.23 -16.10
N LYS A 60 8.08 1.74 -14.92
CA LYS A 60 8.46 0.91 -13.77
C LYS A 60 7.32 0.85 -12.76
N PRO A 61 6.49 -0.21 -12.76
CA PRO A 61 5.45 -0.35 -11.74
C PRO A 61 6.08 -0.62 -10.37
N VAL A 62 5.51 -0.02 -9.34
CA VAL A 62 5.82 -0.27 -7.93
C VAL A 62 4.52 -0.40 -7.15
N ILE A 63 4.52 -1.19 -6.08
CA ILE A 63 3.37 -1.33 -5.18
C ILE A 63 3.72 -0.71 -3.84
N LEU A 64 2.86 0.17 -3.36
CA LEU A 64 2.81 0.56 -1.96
C LEU A 64 1.66 -0.20 -1.30
N TYR A 65 1.90 -0.82 -0.16
CA TYR A 65 0.88 -1.63 0.53
C TYR A 65 1.06 -1.56 2.04
N THR A 66 -0.02 -1.85 2.76
CA THR A 66 0.02 -1.91 4.22
C THR A 66 0.45 -3.30 4.69
N GLY A 67 1.50 -3.37 5.50
CA GLY A 67 1.86 -4.57 6.26
C GLY A 67 1.43 -4.45 7.73
N ILE A 68 1.26 -5.60 8.38
CA ILE A 68 1.07 -5.69 9.83
C ILE A 68 2.38 -6.18 10.47
N ASP A 69 2.99 -5.33 11.28
CA ASP A 69 4.28 -5.60 11.94
C ASP A 69 4.12 -6.53 13.18
N PRO A 70 5.20 -6.90 13.90
CA PRO A 70 5.12 -7.82 15.04
C PRO A 70 4.28 -7.27 16.21
N ASP A 71 4.19 -5.94 16.34
CA ASP A 71 3.40 -5.24 17.35
C ASP A 71 1.93 -5.03 16.92
N LYS A 72 1.53 -5.63 15.78
CA LYS A 72 0.22 -5.46 15.13
C LYS A 72 -0.07 -4.03 14.69
N LYS A 73 0.96 -3.23 14.44
CA LYS A 73 0.83 -1.88 13.87
C LYS A 73 0.70 -1.97 12.36
N GLN A 74 -0.13 -1.09 11.79
CA GLN A 74 -0.24 -0.91 10.36
C GLN A 74 0.91 -0.02 9.89
N VAL A 75 1.70 -0.50 8.94
CA VAL A 75 2.88 0.19 8.39
C VAL A 75 2.89 0.12 6.87
N GLN A 76 3.52 1.06 6.18
CA GLN A 76 3.49 1.12 4.72
C GLN A 76 4.82 0.65 4.13
N ASN A 77 4.72 -0.34 3.25
CA ASN A 77 5.82 -1.04 2.63
C ASN A 77 5.83 -0.77 1.12
N ILE A 78 6.99 -0.94 0.49
CA ILE A 78 7.15 -0.94 -0.97
C ILE A 78 7.59 -2.30 -1.50
N ALA A 79 7.08 -2.65 -2.68
CA ALA A 79 7.50 -3.81 -3.46
C ALA A 79 7.72 -3.44 -4.93
N TYR A 80 8.62 -4.17 -5.58
CA TYR A 80 9.03 -4.01 -6.98
C TYR A 80 8.90 -5.34 -7.72
N PRO A 81 8.63 -5.35 -9.03
CA PRO A 81 8.80 -6.54 -9.82
C PRO A 81 10.26 -7.02 -9.75
N LYS A 82 10.44 -8.33 -9.60
CA LYS A 82 11.77 -8.95 -9.62
C LYS A 82 12.38 -8.91 -11.03
N ASP A 83 11.55 -9.06 -12.04
CA ASP A 83 11.90 -9.04 -13.45
C ASP A 83 10.91 -8.14 -14.20
N LEU A 84 11.40 -7.01 -14.73
CA LEU A 84 10.59 -6.07 -15.52
C LEU A 84 10.32 -6.56 -16.94
N SER A 85 11.05 -7.59 -17.41
CA SER A 85 10.82 -8.20 -18.73
C SER A 85 9.70 -9.24 -18.71
N ASP A 86 9.28 -9.73 -17.53
CA ASP A 86 8.11 -10.60 -17.39
C ASP A 86 6.83 -9.77 -17.56
N PRO A 87 6.08 -9.92 -18.66
CA PRO A 87 4.86 -9.14 -18.89
C PRO A 87 3.75 -9.48 -17.89
N TYR A 88 3.89 -10.59 -17.15
CA TYR A 88 2.94 -10.99 -16.13
C TYR A 88 3.32 -10.47 -14.75
N LEU A 89 4.57 -10.05 -14.52
CA LEU A 89 5.07 -9.55 -13.23
C LEU A 89 4.74 -10.51 -12.07
N LYS A 90 5.06 -11.80 -12.24
CA LYS A 90 4.65 -12.85 -11.29
C LYS A 90 5.41 -12.83 -9.97
N GLU A 91 6.64 -12.34 -9.96
CA GLU A 91 7.49 -12.30 -8.76
C GLU A 91 7.77 -10.85 -8.36
N TRP A 92 7.60 -10.57 -7.06
CA TRP A 92 7.83 -9.25 -6.49
C TRP A 92 8.84 -9.34 -5.34
N VAL A 93 9.75 -8.35 -5.28
CA VAL A 93 10.73 -8.18 -4.21
C VAL A 93 10.36 -6.99 -3.35
N LYS A 94 10.46 -7.15 -2.03
CA LYS A 94 10.19 -6.09 -1.06
C LYS A 94 11.50 -5.40 -0.68
N SER A 95 11.45 -4.09 -0.43
CA SER A 95 12.66 -3.37 -0.02
C SER A 95 13.12 -3.79 1.38
N ASP A 96 14.43 -3.91 1.60
CA ASP A 96 15.01 -4.07 2.94
C ASP A 96 14.86 -2.82 3.82
N LYS A 97 14.46 -1.69 3.23
CA LYS A 97 14.17 -0.43 3.95
C LYS A 97 12.74 -0.38 4.50
N ASN A 98 11.95 -1.42 4.29
CA ASN A 98 10.59 -1.47 4.80
C ASN A 98 10.54 -1.52 6.35
N PRO A 99 9.55 -0.87 6.98
CA PRO A 99 8.53 -0.02 6.36
C PRO A 99 9.07 1.36 6.00
N LEU A 100 8.57 1.95 4.90
CA LEU A 100 8.94 3.32 4.50
C LEU A 100 8.21 4.39 5.33
N MET A 101 7.02 4.07 5.84
CA MET A 101 6.20 4.96 6.66
C MET A 101 5.55 4.14 7.78
N ALA A 102 5.74 4.57 9.02
CA ALA A 102 5.20 3.88 10.19
C ALA A 102 4.65 4.89 11.22
N PRO A 103 3.67 4.50 12.04
CA PRO A 103 3.26 5.25 13.22
C PRO A 103 4.40 5.33 14.24
N ASP A 104 4.64 6.51 14.80
CA ASP A 104 5.63 6.74 15.86
C ASP A 104 5.20 7.89 16.79
N ASN A 105 5.96 8.09 17.88
CA ASN A 105 5.68 9.12 18.87
C ASN A 105 5.87 10.56 18.34
N VAL A 106 6.56 10.76 17.23
CA VAL A 106 6.79 12.07 16.62
C VAL A 106 5.61 12.45 15.73
N ASN A 107 5.07 11.49 14.99
CA ASN A 107 4.01 11.72 14.01
C ASN A 107 2.59 11.52 14.58
N ASN A 108 2.46 10.88 15.74
CA ASN A 108 1.20 10.67 16.48
C ASN A 108 0.07 10.07 15.62
N ILE A 109 0.43 9.20 14.68
CA ILE A 109 -0.54 8.45 13.87
C ILE A 109 -1.11 7.30 14.71
N ASN A 110 -2.42 7.05 14.59
CA ASN A 110 -3.04 5.89 15.23
C ASN A 110 -2.59 4.59 14.53
N ALA A 111 -1.84 3.75 15.23
CA ALA A 111 -1.22 2.55 14.65
C ALA A 111 -2.22 1.47 14.20
N SER A 112 -3.46 1.50 14.68
CA SER A 112 -4.54 0.59 14.27
C SER A 112 -5.46 1.20 13.20
N SER A 113 -5.15 2.42 12.74
CA SER A 113 -5.95 3.18 11.78
C SER A 113 -5.03 3.99 10.87
N PHE A 114 -4.20 3.29 10.10
CA PHE A 114 -3.22 3.85 9.17
C PHE A 114 -2.93 2.88 8.03
N ARG A 115 -3.76 2.87 6.99
CA ARG A 115 -3.69 1.84 5.94
C ARG A 115 -4.21 2.31 4.59
N ASP A 116 -3.97 1.48 3.59
CA ASP A 116 -4.46 1.60 2.22
C ASP A 116 -3.84 2.81 1.49
N PRO A 117 -2.52 2.76 1.19
CA PRO A 117 -1.86 3.78 0.40
C PRO A 117 -2.44 3.86 -1.03
N THR A 118 -2.75 5.07 -1.49
CA THR A 118 -3.24 5.33 -2.85
C THR A 118 -2.16 5.09 -3.90
N THR A 119 -2.55 5.09 -5.18
CA THR A 119 -1.60 5.40 -6.25
C THR A 119 -0.99 6.78 -5.98
N ALA A 120 0.32 6.89 -6.11
CA ALA A 120 1.03 8.13 -5.88
C ALA A 120 1.04 8.98 -7.15
N TRP A 121 1.03 10.30 -6.98
CA TRP A 121 1.09 11.26 -8.09
C TRP A 121 2.23 12.26 -7.88
N GLN A 122 2.78 12.78 -8.98
CA GLN A 122 3.83 13.80 -8.93
C GLN A 122 3.22 15.19 -9.16
N GLY A 123 3.54 16.14 -8.27
CA GLY A 123 3.14 17.54 -8.45
C GLY A 123 4.06 18.29 -9.43
N PRO A 124 3.69 19.53 -9.83
CA PRO A 124 4.51 20.35 -10.72
C PRO A 124 5.87 20.75 -10.12
N ASP A 125 6.05 20.57 -8.81
CA ASP A 125 7.30 20.74 -8.07
C ASP A 125 8.21 19.49 -8.14
N ASN A 126 7.88 18.51 -8.96
CA ASN A 126 8.54 17.21 -9.08
C ASN A 126 8.56 16.39 -7.77
N ILE A 127 7.66 16.69 -6.84
CA ILE A 127 7.53 15.96 -5.57
C ILE A 127 6.38 14.95 -5.68
N TRP A 128 6.65 13.70 -5.36
CA TRP A 128 5.64 12.66 -5.22
C TRP A 128 4.76 12.91 -4.00
N ARG A 129 3.49 12.60 -4.14
CA ARG A 129 2.45 12.69 -3.12
C ARG A 129 1.67 11.39 -3.10
N MET A 130 1.22 11.01 -1.92
CA MET A 130 0.39 9.82 -1.72
C MET A 130 -0.51 10.06 -0.50
N ALA A 131 -1.74 9.59 -0.57
CA ALA A 131 -2.67 9.60 0.55
C ALA A 131 -2.74 8.23 1.24
N ILE A 132 -2.99 8.22 2.55
CA ILE A 132 -3.24 7.00 3.34
C ILE A 132 -4.43 7.27 4.24
N GLY A 133 -5.35 6.31 4.31
CA GLY A 133 -6.54 6.38 5.14
C GLY A 133 -6.22 6.35 6.63
N SER A 134 -6.87 7.21 7.42
CA SER A 134 -6.70 7.26 8.87
C SER A 134 -7.89 7.90 9.59
N LYS A 135 -7.83 7.86 10.93
CA LYS A 135 -8.75 8.58 11.81
C LYS A 135 -8.13 8.93 13.16
N ILE A 136 -8.72 9.93 13.81
CA ILE A 136 -8.58 10.21 15.24
C ILE A 136 -10.00 10.39 15.78
N ASN A 137 -10.40 9.56 16.73
CA ASN A 137 -11.79 9.50 17.22
C ASN A 137 -12.78 9.31 16.05
N ASP A 138 -13.72 10.24 15.85
CA ASP A 138 -14.71 10.24 14.78
C ASP A 138 -14.32 11.10 13.56
N LEU A 139 -13.14 11.75 13.61
CA LEU A 139 -12.57 12.51 12.50
C LEU A 139 -11.82 11.55 11.55
N GLY A 140 -12.37 11.36 10.35
CA GLY A 140 -11.70 10.66 9.27
C GLY A 140 -10.85 11.61 8.43
N PHE A 141 -9.70 11.14 7.96
CA PHE A 141 -8.82 11.96 7.12
C PHE A 141 -7.87 11.13 6.26
N ALA A 142 -7.42 11.77 5.18
CA ALA A 142 -6.41 11.24 4.27
C ALA A 142 -5.04 11.85 4.62
N ILE A 143 -4.17 11.08 5.27
CA ILE A 143 -2.81 11.53 5.59
C ILE A 143 -2.03 11.70 4.30
N LEU A 144 -1.49 12.88 4.07
CA LEU A 144 -0.66 13.18 2.92
C LEU A 144 0.82 12.96 3.25
N TYR A 145 1.51 12.14 2.46
CA TYR A 145 2.96 12.00 2.47
C TYR A 145 3.58 12.61 1.21
N LYS A 146 4.84 13.04 1.31
CA LYS A 146 5.62 13.61 0.22
C LYS A 146 6.98 12.93 0.08
N SER A 147 7.45 12.73 -1.14
CA SER A 147 8.79 12.19 -1.40
C SER A 147 9.42 12.78 -2.66
N LYS A 148 10.75 12.91 -2.67
CA LYS A 148 11.52 13.29 -3.87
C LYS A 148 12.00 12.07 -4.65
N ASP A 149 12.25 10.96 -3.97
CA ASP A 149 12.94 9.77 -4.51
C ASP A 149 12.08 8.49 -4.45
N PHE A 150 10.81 8.60 -4.03
CA PHE A 150 9.87 7.51 -3.81
C PHE A 150 10.24 6.53 -2.69
N LEU A 151 11.36 6.75 -2.00
CA LEU A 151 11.87 5.90 -0.93
C LEU A 151 11.78 6.58 0.43
N LYS A 152 12.16 7.85 0.51
CA LYS A 152 12.08 8.66 1.74
C LYS A 152 10.81 9.48 1.71
N TRP A 153 9.88 9.13 2.60
CA TRP A 153 8.58 9.77 2.69
C TRP A 153 8.48 10.64 3.94
N VAL A 154 8.01 11.87 3.77
CA VAL A 154 7.82 12.85 4.84
C VAL A 154 6.33 13.16 4.95
N LYS A 155 5.77 12.95 6.15
CA LYS A 155 4.37 13.31 6.45
C LYS A 155 4.19 14.82 6.29
N ALA A 156 3.16 15.23 5.55
CA ALA A 156 2.79 16.64 5.46
C ALA A 156 2.18 17.13 6.78
N LYS A 157 2.31 18.43 7.07
CA LYS A 157 1.75 19.03 8.31
C LYS A 157 0.22 18.94 8.39
N ARG A 158 -0.46 18.97 7.23
CA ARG A 158 -1.91 18.87 7.11
C ARG A 158 -2.27 17.66 6.25
N PRO A 159 -3.39 16.96 6.54
CA PRO A 159 -3.91 15.93 5.65
C PRO A 159 -4.32 16.54 4.30
N LEU A 160 -4.52 15.69 3.29
CA LEU A 160 -5.09 16.12 2.01
C LEU A 160 -6.52 16.62 2.20
N HIS A 161 -7.32 15.88 2.95
CA HIS A 161 -8.66 16.26 3.35
C HIS A 161 -9.05 15.59 4.68
N ALA A 162 -10.05 16.15 5.37
CA ALA A 162 -10.57 15.62 6.63
C ALA A 162 -12.05 16.00 6.81
N ALA A 163 -12.84 15.11 7.39
CA ALA A 163 -14.23 15.38 7.76
C ALA A 163 -14.59 14.76 9.11
N ARG A 164 -15.47 15.43 9.86
CA ARG A 164 -15.98 14.96 11.15
C ARG A 164 -17.14 13.99 10.95
N HIS A 165 -17.34 13.12 11.94
CA HIS A 165 -18.44 12.14 11.99
C HIS A 165 -18.43 11.12 10.84
N THR A 166 -17.26 10.85 10.24
CA THR A 166 -17.12 9.85 9.17
C THR A 166 -16.44 8.58 9.64
N GLY A 167 -15.76 8.60 10.80
CA GLY A 167 -14.99 7.44 11.27
C GLY A 167 -13.75 7.17 10.39
N MET A 168 -13.35 5.91 10.27
CA MET A 168 -12.16 5.52 9.53
C MET A 168 -12.38 5.70 8.03
N TRP A 169 -11.47 6.39 7.35
CA TRP A 169 -11.41 6.35 5.90
C TRP A 169 -10.51 5.19 5.49
N GLU A 170 -11.08 4.15 4.89
CA GLU A 170 -10.36 3.03 4.27
C GLU A 170 -10.34 3.21 2.75
N CYS A 171 -9.36 2.59 2.09
CA CYS A 171 -9.20 2.61 0.62
C CYS A 171 -9.46 3.97 -0.04
N PRO A 172 -8.79 5.06 0.39
CA PRO A 172 -8.89 6.34 -0.31
C PRO A 172 -8.43 6.20 -1.78
N ASP A 173 -8.87 7.10 -2.63
CA ASP A 173 -8.40 7.24 -4.01
C ASP A 173 -8.39 8.72 -4.43
N PHE A 174 -7.48 9.12 -5.33
CA PHE A 174 -7.30 10.51 -5.77
C PHE A 174 -6.55 10.66 -7.10
#